data_AF-A0A150N7E0-F1
#
_entry.id   AF-A0A150N7E0-F1
#
_cell.length_a   1.000
_cell.length_b   1.000
_cell.length_c   1.000
_cell.angle_alpha   90.00
_cell.angle_beta   90.00
_cell.angle_gamma   90.00
#
_symmetry.space_group_name_H-M   'P 1'
#
loop_
_entity.id
_entity.type
_entity.pdbx_description
1 polymer ?
#
loop_
_entity_poly.entity_id
_entity_poly.type
_entity_poly.pdbx_seq_one_letter_code
_entity_poly.pdbx_strand_id
1 'polypeptide(L)'
;MTWKNFLLGHHHVMTEHTFFILPSWLVALHLVFVKKRWKQERLFLFLFGLNFALSAWYAFWFYKGWLPLTERFHFLDTFNFARFHFLRPMIIYVQFALALKIMWQYSENGRRWAKRLLAAQVIFVFLINEEIVFRYEPTVKQFYAEKQFQEIKEYIGLPVADYRVVSIGIYPAIAQYNGFYTLDTYNNFYPLSYKYEFRKIIERELEKSKTIRTYFDEWGGRCYIFTAELGKRYMFTKQSKKRLKNLQLNTEQLKKMGGRYIFSAVPIDNAAENGLVLDRVFTSDESAWTIYLYKVK
;
A
#
# COMPACT_ATOMS: atom_id res chain seq x y z
N MET A 1 13.42 -3.22 -14.33
CA MET A 1 12.68 -3.74 -13.16
C MET A 1 13.12 -5.14 -12.74
N THR A 2 13.45 -6.03 -13.67
CA THR A 2 13.86 -7.43 -13.39
C THR A 2 14.99 -7.58 -12.37
N TRP A 3 16.11 -6.89 -12.57
CA TRP A 3 17.26 -6.95 -11.65
C TRP A 3 16.95 -6.42 -10.26
N LYS A 4 16.20 -5.29 -10.19
CA LYS A 4 15.73 -4.73 -8.92
C LYS A 4 14.91 -5.76 -8.14
N ASN A 5 13.97 -6.42 -8.80
CA ASN A 5 13.09 -7.41 -8.17
C ASN A 5 13.84 -8.72 -7.82
N PHE A 6 14.83 -9.10 -8.63
CA PHE A 6 15.66 -10.27 -8.36
C PHE A 6 16.58 -10.05 -7.15
N LEU A 7 17.17 -8.86 -7.01
CA LEU A 7 18.15 -8.56 -5.97
C LEU A 7 17.51 -8.09 -4.66
N LEU A 8 16.47 -7.26 -4.73
CA LEU A 8 15.87 -6.59 -3.57
C LEU A 8 14.48 -7.12 -3.20
N GLY A 9 13.87 -7.95 -4.05
CA GLY A 9 12.49 -8.41 -3.86
C GLY A 9 11.45 -7.33 -4.18
N HIS A 10 10.21 -7.58 -3.77
CA HIS A 10 9.08 -6.68 -3.96
C HIS A 10 8.42 -6.33 -2.62
N HIS A 11 8.01 -5.08 -2.41
CA HIS A 11 7.39 -4.67 -1.13
C HIS A 11 6.08 -5.40 -0.78
N HIS A 12 5.39 -5.97 -1.78
CA HIS A 12 4.19 -6.79 -1.53
C HIS A 12 4.52 -8.18 -1.01
N VAL A 13 5.76 -8.61 -1.18
CA VAL A 13 6.26 -9.94 -0.81
C VAL A 13 7.73 -9.77 -0.44
N MET A 14 7.97 -9.26 0.76
CA MET A 14 9.31 -9.04 1.27
C MET A 14 10.01 -10.39 1.47
N THR A 15 11.00 -10.66 0.63
CA THR A 15 11.72 -11.95 0.58
C THR A 15 12.99 -11.95 1.41
N GLU A 16 13.52 -10.76 1.76
CA GLU A 16 14.61 -10.56 2.71
C GLU A 16 15.87 -11.38 2.40
N HIS A 17 16.12 -11.62 1.11
CA HIS A 17 17.13 -12.56 0.63
C HIS A 17 18.44 -11.89 0.21
N THR A 18 18.49 -10.56 0.17
CA THR A 18 19.62 -9.81 -0.40
C THR A 18 20.93 -10.05 0.36
N PHE A 19 20.91 -10.07 1.69
CA PHE A 19 22.14 -9.99 2.49
C PHE A 19 22.81 -11.34 2.77
N PHE A 20 22.05 -12.39 3.07
CA PHE A 20 22.64 -13.69 3.43
C PHE A 20 22.28 -14.79 2.43
N ILE A 21 21.04 -14.80 1.95
CA ILE A 21 20.58 -15.83 1.02
C ILE A 21 21.25 -15.70 -0.35
N LEU A 22 21.28 -14.50 -0.95
CA LEU A 22 21.85 -14.27 -2.27
C LEU A 22 23.35 -14.60 -2.33
N PRO A 23 24.22 -14.15 -1.41
CA PRO A 23 25.61 -14.59 -1.38
C PRO A 23 25.76 -16.10 -1.25
N SER A 24 24.90 -16.75 -0.45
CA SER A 24 24.90 -18.21 -0.30
C SER A 24 24.58 -18.90 -1.63
N TRP A 25 23.64 -18.38 -2.41
CA TRP A 25 23.36 -18.90 -3.75
C TRP A 25 24.54 -18.76 -4.69
N LEU A 26 25.22 -17.61 -4.69
CA LEU A 26 26.37 -17.38 -5.58
C LEU A 26 27.53 -18.33 -5.24
N VAL A 27 27.81 -18.53 -3.95
CA VAL A 27 28.82 -19.50 -3.50
C VAL A 27 28.42 -20.93 -3.87
N ALA A 28 27.17 -21.32 -3.62
CA ALA A 28 26.67 -22.64 -3.99
C ALA A 28 26.73 -22.87 -5.52
N LEU A 29 26.35 -21.87 -6.32
CA LEU A 29 26.44 -21.92 -7.77
C LEU A 29 27.90 -22.11 -8.22
N HIS A 30 28.83 -21.34 -7.67
CA HIS A 30 30.26 -21.50 -7.95
C HIS A 30 30.75 -22.92 -7.62
N LEU A 31 30.40 -23.46 -6.45
CA LEU A 31 30.78 -24.82 -6.04
C LEU A 31 30.22 -25.91 -6.96
N VAL A 32 28.95 -25.79 -7.38
CA VAL A 32 28.31 -26.75 -8.31
C VAL A 32 29.08 -26.82 -9.62
N PHE A 33 29.50 -25.68 -10.16
CA PHE A 33 30.20 -25.58 -11.43
C PHE A 33 31.64 -26.10 -11.32
N VAL A 34 32.39 -25.65 -10.31
CA VAL A 34 33.80 -26.05 -10.10
C VAL A 34 33.93 -27.53 -9.78
N LYS A 35 33.04 -28.08 -8.94
CA LYS A 35 33.06 -29.51 -8.56
C LYS A 35 32.33 -30.41 -9.56
N LYS A 36 31.83 -29.84 -10.67
CA LYS A 36 31.09 -30.52 -11.74
C LYS A 36 29.87 -31.32 -11.26
N ARG A 37 29.11 -30.81 -10.28
CA ARG A 37 27.97 -31.49 -9.62
C ARG A 37 26.57 -31.13 -10.17
N TRP A 38 26.52 -30.64 -11.39
CA TRP A 38 25.30 -30.18 -12.08
C TRP A 38 24.15 -31.19 -12.12
N LYS A 39 24.48 -32.49 -12.26
CA LYS A 39 23.48 -33.57 -12.32
C LYS A 39 22.90 -33.88 -10.94
N GLN A 40 23.70 -33.75 -9.88
CA GLN A 40 23.29 -33.99 -8.51
C GLN A 40 22.44 -32.83 -7.97
N GLU A 41 22.83 -31.59 -8.26
CA GLU A 41 22.16 -30.39 -7.74
C GLU A 41 21.19 -29.75 -8.76
N ARG A 42 20.56 -30.58 -9.60
CA ARG A 42 19.59 -30.13 -10.64
C ARG A 42 18.46 -29.29 -10.08
N LEU A 43 17.95 -29.65 -8.89
CA LEU A 43 16.89 -28.90 -8.24
C LEU A 43 17.33 -27.47 -7.88
N PHE A 44 18.55 -27.29 -7.36
CA PHE A 44 19.09 -25.96 -7.06
C PHE A 44 19.20 -25.10 -8.33
N LEU A 45 19.71 -25.67 -9.42
CA LEU A 45 19.84 -24.97 -10.71
C LEU A 45 18.47 -24.65 -11.32
N PHE A 46 17.52 -25.59 -11.27
CA PHE A 46 16.15 -25.37 -11.72
C PHE A 46 15.48 -24.23 -10.94
N LEU A 47 15.57 -24.23 -9.61
CA LEU A 47 15.00 -23.17 -8.78
C LEU A 47 15.69 -21.82 -9.03
N PHE A 48 17.00 -21.81 -9.32
CA PHE A 48 17.72 -20.58 -9.72
C PHE A 48 17.17 -20.00 -11.02
N GLY A 49 17.00 -20.84 -12.04
CA GLY A 49 16.40 -20.45 -13.31
C GLY A 49 14.94 -20.00 -13.16
N LEU A 50 14.14 -20.76 -12.41
CA LEU A 50 12.74 -20.44 -12.13
C LEU A 50 12.60 -19.11 -11.39
N ASN A 51 13.45 -18.85 -10.40
CA ASN A 51 13.48 -17.60 -9.67
C ASN A 51 13.73 -16.41 -10.61
N PHE A 52 14.73 -16.51 -11.49
CA PHE A 52 15.01 -15.50 -12.50
C PHE A 52 13.84 -15.33 -13.47
N ALA A 53 13.27 -16.43 -13.98
CA ALA A 53 12.12 -16.41 -14.87
C ALA A 53 10.90 -15.74 -14.24
N LEU A 54 10.58 -16.00 -12.97
CA LEU A 54 9.51 -15.33 -12.24
C LEU A 54 9.79 -13.84 -12.03
N SER A 55 11.06 -13.46 -11.87
CA SER A 55 11.47 -12.05 -11.80
C SER A 55 11.25 -11.33 -13.12
N ALA A 56 11.61 -11.99 -14.22
CA ALA A 56 11.43 -11.49 -15.58
C ALA A 56 9.95 -11.39 -15.93
N TRP A 57 9.16 -12.44 -15.62
CA TRP A 57 7.71 -12.46 -15.78
C TRP A 57 7.04 -11.28 -15.09
N TYR A 58 7.38 -11.04 -13.82
CA TYR A 58 6.83 -9.91 -13.07
C TYR A 58 7.15 -8.57 -13.75
N ALA A 59 8.40 -8.35 -14.16
CA ALA A 59 8.79 -7.11 -14.83
C ALA A 59 8.10 -6.93 -16.20
N PHE A 60 7.88 -8.04 -16.90
CA PHE A 60 7.27 -8.07 -18.22
C PHE A 60 5.76 -7.85 -18.16
N TRP A 61 5.08 -8.27 -17.09
CA TRP A 61 3.65 -8.05 -16.90
C TRP A 61 3.26 -6.56 -16.86
N PHE A 62 4.14 -5.70 -16.35
CA PHE A 62 3.90 -4.25 -16.29
C PHE A 62 4.45 -3.49 -17.50
N TYR A 63 4.88 -4.20 -18.55
CA TYR A 63 5.39 -3.57 -19.77
C TYR A 63 4.24 -3.11 -20.68
N LYS A 64 4.20 -1.81 -20.99
CA LYS A 64 3.14 -1.20 -21.82
C LYS A 64 3.05 -1.75 -23.25
N GLY A 65 4.07 -2.46 -23.76
CA GLY A 65 3.99 -3.08 -25.08
C GLY A 65 3.00 -4.25 -25.17
N TRP A 66 2.45 -4.71 -24.04
CA TRP A 66 1.43 -5.76 -24.01
C TRP A 66 0.00 -5.29 -24.32
N LEU A 67 -0.27 -3.98 -24.30
CA LEU A 67 -1.62 -3.43 -24.51
C LEU A 67 -2.37 -4.04 -25.72
N PRO A 68 -1.77 -4.19 -26.92
CA PRO A 68 -2.47 -4.79 -28.05
C PRO A 68 -2.86 -6.26 -27.86
N LEU A 69 -2.10 -7.00 -27.03
CA LEU A 69 -2.38 -8.41 -26.72
C LEU A 69 -3.47 -8.53 -25.65
N THR A 70 -3.49 -7.63 -24.67
CA THR A 70 -4.49 -7.68 -23.60
C THR A 70 -5.87 -7.25 -24.09
N GLU A 71 -5.94 -6.28 -25.01
CA GLU A 71 -7.18 -5.91 -25.72
C GLU A 71 -7.78 -7.07 -26.53
N ARG A 72 -6.94 -7.94 -27.13
CA ARG A 72 -7.38 -9.10 -27.91
C ARG A 72 -7.78 -10.29 -27.04
N PHE A 73 -7.11 -10.47 -25.90
CA PHE A 73 -7.33 -11.60 -25.01
C PHE A 73 -7.73 -11.11 -23.62
N HIS A 74 -9.03 -10.87 -23.43
CA HIS A 74 -9.60 -10.30 -22.20
C HIS A 74 -9.19 -11.00 -20.89
N PHE A 75 -8.85 -12.30 -20.91
CA PHE A 75 -8.40 -13.00 -19.72
C PHE A 75 -7.06 -12.47 -19.18
N LEU A 76 -6.21 -11.89 -20.04
CA LEU A 76 -4.94 -11.28 -19.65
C LEU A 76 -5.16 -9.98 -18.85
N ASP A 77 -6.23 -9.23 -19.14
CA ASP A 77 -6.59 -8.04 -18.35
C ASP A 77 -7.45 -8.37 -17.13
N THR A 78 -8.19 -9.48 -17.17
CA THR A 78 -9.09 -9.87 -16.07
C THR A 78 -8.32 -10.53 -14.92
N PHE A 79 -7.34 -11.39 -15.23
CA PHE A 79 -6.56 -12.08 -14.21
C PHE A 79 -5.18 -11.44 -14.06
N ASN A 80 -4.82 -11.08 -12.84
CA ASN A 80 -3.51 -10.50 -12.57
C ASN A 80 -2.45 -11.61 -12.43
N PHE A 81 -1.83 -12.01 -13.56
CA PHE A 81 -0.78 -13.02 -13.58
C PHE A 81 0.54 -12.56 -12.94
N ALA A 82 0.73 -11.26 -12.62
CA ALA A 82 1.87 -10.87 -11.80
C ALA A 82 1.83 -11.51 -10.39
N ARG A 83 0.65 -11.98 -9.95
CA ARG A 83 0.47 -12.68 -8.66
C ARG A 83 1.24 -14.00 -8.57
N PHE A 84 1.69 -14.61 -9.66
CA PHE A 84 2.59 -15.76 -9.57
C PHE A 84 3.92 -15.43 -8.87
N HIS A 85 4.26 -14.14 -8.73
CA HIS A 85 5.37 -13.67 -7.91
C HIS A 85 5.24 -14.05 -6.41
N PHE A 86 4.02 -14.30 -5.90
CA PHE A 86 3.80 -14.74 -4.51
C PHE A 86 4.39 -16.13 -4.21
N LEU A 87 4.74 -16.95 -5.22
CA LEU A 87 5.44 -18.22 -5.03
C LEU A 87 6.94 -18.05 -4.74
N ARG A 88 7.49 -16.84 -4.95
CA ARG A 88 8.94 -16.61 -4.87
C ARG A 88 9.54 -16.80 -3.49
N PRO A 89 8.94 -16.38 -2.36
CA PRO A 89 9.49 -16.66 -1.03
C PRO A 89 9.78 -18.14 -0.82
N MET A 90 8.82 -19.00 -1.16
CA MET A 90 9.02 -20.45 -1.04
C MET A 90 10.21 -20.92 -1.87
N ILE A 91 10.29 -20.52 -3.15
CA ILE A 91 11.40 -20.86 -4.04
C ILE A 91 12.73 -20.39 -3.47
N ILE A 92 12.78 -19.14 -2.97
CA ILE A 92 13.96 -18.50 -2.40
C ILE A 92 14.46 -19.23 -1.15
N TYR A 93 13.58 -19.54 -0.21
CA TYR A 93 13.98 -20.18 1.05
C TYR A 93 14.29 -21.67 0.88
N VAL A 94 13.60 -22.39 -0.01
CA VAL A 94 14.01 -23.75 -0.41
C VAL A 94 15.37 -23.72 -1.08
N GLN A 95 15.59 -22.77 -1.98
CA GLN A 95 16.88 -22.60 -2.65
C GLN A 95 18.00 -22.22 -1.67
N PHE A 96 17.70 -21.43 -0.64
CA PHE A 96 18.63 -21.13 0.44
C PHE A 96 19.05 -22.39 1.20
N ALA A 97 18.09 -23.23 1.60
CA ALA A 97 18.39 -24.50 2.27
C ALA A 97 19.28 -25.41 1.40
N LEU A 98 19.01 -25.49 0.09
CA LEU A 98 19.84 -26.23 -0.86
C LEU A 98 21.25 -25.62 -0.99
N ALA A 99 21.37 -24.30 -1.04
CA ALA A 99 22.68 -23.64 -1.07
C ALA A 99 23.52 -23.95 0.17
N LEU A 100 22.90 -23.91 1.36
CA LEU A 100 23.57 -24.29 2.61
C LEU A 100 24.00 -25.76 2.61
N LYS A 101 23.17 -26.67 2.09
CA LYS A 101 23.52 -28.09 1.89
C LYS A 101 24.72 -28.25 0.96
N ILE A 102 24.71 -27.58 -0.20
CA ILE A 102 25.81 -27.62 -1.19
C ILE A 102 27.10 -27.11 -0.57
N MET A 103 27.05 -25.99 0.14
CA MET A 103 28.20 -25.45 0.86
C MET A 103 28.72 -26.46 1.88
N TRP A 104 27.84 -27.04 2.69
CA TRP A 104 28.21 -28.06 3.68
C TRP A 104 28.92 -29.26 3.04
N GLN A 105 28.43 -29.76 1.91
CA GLN A 105 28.96 -30.98 1.28
C GLN A 105 30.25 -30.75 0.48
N TYR A 106 30.41 -29.59 -0.16
CA TYR A 106 31.44 -29.39 -1.18
C TYR A 106 32.51 -28.34 -0.82
N SER A 107 32.45 -27.73 0.38
CA SER A 107 33.45 -26.79 0.90
C SER A 107 34.04 -27.26 2.23
N GLU A 108 35.35 -27.12 2.41
CA GLU A 108 36.08 -27.53 3.62
C GLU A 108 35.52 -26.90 4.90
N ASN A 109 35.21 -25.59 4.86
CA ASN A 109 34.61 -24.85 5.99
C ASN A 109 33.08 -24.71 5.86
N GLY A 110 32.47 -25.46 4.94
CA GLY A 110 31.07 -25.32 4.55
C GLY A 110 30.09 -25.45 5.71
N ARG A 111 30.29 -26.44 6.59
CA ARG A 111 29.44 -26.66 7.77
C ARG A 111 29.40 -25.45 8.71
N ARG A 112 30.55 -24.81 8.95
CA ARG A 112 30.66 -23.64 9.83
C ARG A 112 29.95 -22.44 9.20
N TRP A 113 30.20 -22.19 7.92
CA TRP A 113 29.58 -21.09 7.19
C TRP A 113 28.06 -21.27 7.04
N ALA A 114 27.60 -22.48 6.76
CA ALA A 114 26.18 -22.77 6.64
C ALA A 114 25.42 -22.43 7.93
N LYS A 115 25.95 -22.82 9.10
CA LYS A 115 25.37 -22.46 10.40
C LYS A 115 25.36 -20.96 10.65
N ARG A 116 26.47 -20.27 10.33
CA ARG A 116 26.59 -18.81 10.51
C ARG A 116 25.60 -18.05 9.62
N LEU A 117 25.48 -18.43 8.36
CA LEU A 117 24.55 -17.82 7.41
C LEU A 117 23.09 -18.06 7.80
N LEU A 118 22.77 -19.27 8.26
CA LEU A 118 21.44 -19.58 8.77
C LEU A 118 21.10 -18.72 10.01
N ALA A 119 22.01 -18.69 10.99
CA ALA A 119 21.81 -17.88 12.20
C ALA A 119 21.69 -16.39 11.86
N ALA A 120 22.53 -15.86 10.97
CA ALA A 120 22.48 -14.47 10.53
C ALA A 120 21.16 -14.14 9.81
N GLN A 121 20.66 -15.03 8.92
CA GLN A 121 19.37 -14.84 8.28
C GLN A 121 18.21 -14.84 9.29
N VAL A 122 18.23 -15.74 10.27
CA VAL A 122 17.20 -15.78 11.33
C VAL A 122 17.22 -14.50 12.16
N ILE A 123 18.41 -14.05 12.59
CA ILE A 123 18.55 -12.79 13.34
C ILE A 123 18.06 -11.61 12.49
N PHE A 124 18.45 -11.55 11.23
CA PHE A 124 18.04 -10.47 10.33
C PHE A 124 16.52 -10.38 10.20
N VAL A 125 15.86 -11.49 9.87
CA VAL A 125 14.39 -11.55 9.73
C VAL A 125 13.70 -11.22 11.06
N PHE A 126 14.27 -11.64 12.20
CA PHE A 126 13.74 -11.28 13.51
C PHE A 126 13.81 -9.77 13.78
N LEU A 127 14.92 -9.12 13.44
CA LEU A 127 15.11 -7.67 13.67
C LEU A 127 14.21 -6.79 12.80
N ILE A 128 13.82 -7.27 11.62
CA ILE A 128 12.92 -6.56 10.69
C ILE A 128 11.47 -7.06 10.78
N ASN A 129 11.15 -7.83 11.82
CA ASN A 129 9.79 -8.28 12.06
C ASN A 129 8.83 -7.08 12.08
N GLU A 130 7.66 -7.26 11.47
CA GLU A 130 6.67 -6.18 11.31
C GLU A 130 6.22 -5.58 12.65
N GLU A 131 6.15 -6.36 13.72
CA GLU A 131 5.83 -5.87 15.07
C GLU A 131 6.89 -4.88 15.57
N ILE A 132 8.16 -5.09 15.22
CA ILE A 132 9.26 -4.19 15.57
C ILE A 132 9.27 -2.97 14.66
N VAL A 133 9.09 -3.16 13.35
CA VAL A 133 9.14 -2.09 12.34
C VAL A 133 7.98 -1.11 12.52
N PHE A 134 6.77 -1.61 12.78
CA PHE A 134 5.55 -0.81 12.90
C PHE A 134 5.15 -0.52 14.36
N ARG A 135 6.03 -0.72 15.34
CA ARG A 135 5.74 -0.51 16.77
C ARG A 135 5.29 0.91 17.14
N TYR A 136 5.61 1.89 16.30
CA TYR A 136 5.22 3.29 16.50
C TYR A 136 4.02 3.72 15.65
N GLU A 137 3.51 2.82 14.81
CA GLU A 137 2.26 3.05 14.09
C GLU A 137 1.05 2.90 15.02
N PRO A 138 -0.08 3.55 14.72
CA PRO A 138 -1.31 3.37 15.48
C PRO A 138 -1.72 1.90 15.59
N THR A 139 -2.05 1.46 16.81
CA THR A 139 -2.74 0.18 17.02
C THR A 139 -4.11 0.20 16.33
N VAL A 140 -4.69 -0.97 16.07
CA VAL A 140 -6.04 -1.09 15.48
C VAL A 140 -7.08 -0.24 16.24
N LYS A 141 -7.04 -0.28 17.58
CA LYS A 141 -7.94 0.52 18.43
C LYS A 141 -7.72 2.03 18.23
N GLN A 142 -6.47 2.49 18.22
CA GLN A 142 -6.13 3.90 18.00
C GLN A 142 -6.48 4.37 16.57
N PHE A 143 -6.32 3.47 15.59
CA PHE A 143 -6.61 3.72 14.18
C PHE A 143 -8.11 3.88 13.93
N TYR A 144 -8.95 2.98 14.46
CA TYR A 144 -10.41 3.08 14.27
C TYR A 144 -11.08 4.06 15.22
N ALA A 145 -10.45 4.38 16.37
CA ALA A 145 -10.84 5.47 17.26
C ALA A 145 -12.35 5.48 17.62
N GLU A 146 -12.90 4.31 17.95
CA GLU A 146 -14.35 4.09 18.11
C GLU A 146 -15.02 5.09 19.04
N LYS A 147 -14.43 5.34 20.22
CA LYS A 147 -14.95 6.33 21.18
C LYS A 147 -15.00 7.75 20.59
N GLN A 148 -13.93 8.18 19.93
CA GLN A 148 -13.85 9.53 19.33
C GLN A 148 -14.89 9.70 18.22
N PHE A 149 -15.09 8.68 17.38
CA PHE A 149 -16.09 8.74 16.31
C PHE A 149 -17.52 8.61 16.82
N GLN A 150 -17.72 7.96 17.97
CA GLN A 150 -19.00 7.97 18.67
C GLN A 150 -19.33 9.37 19.22
N GLU A 151 -18.35 10.07 19.83
CA GLU A 151 -18.51 11.48 20.24
C GLU A 151 -18.87 12.40 19.06
N ILE A 152 -18.23 12.20 17.90
CA ILE A 152 -18.57 12.95 16.67
C ILE A 152 -20.02 12.68 16.26
N LYS A 153 -20.46 11.41 16.30
CA LYS A 153 -21.81 11.01 15.91
C LYS A 153 -22.87 11.63 16.83
N GLU A 154 -22.63 11.57 18.13
CA GLU A 154 -23.50 12.19 19.16
C GLU A 154 -23.56 13.70 19.01
N TYR A 155 -22.43 14.34 18.72
CA TYR A 155 -22.38 15.79 18.47
C TYR A 155 -23.17 16.19 17.22
N ILE A 156 -23.06 15.43 16.12
CA ILE A 156 -23.82 15.71 14.90
C ILE A 156 -25.33 15.54 15.18
N GLY A 157 -25.71 14.53 15.97
CA GLY A 157 -27.08 14.38 16.49
C GLY A 157 -28.15 14.09 15.43
N LEU A 158 -27.74 13.77 14.19
CA LEU A 158 -28.63 13.40 13.08
C LEU A 158 -28.52 11.90 12.79
N PRO A 159 -29.60 11.25 12.28
CA PRO A 159 -29.49 9.89 11.78
C PRO A 159 -28.44 9.78 10.67
N VAL A 160 -27.47 8.87 10.83
CA VAL A 160 -26.34 8.70 9.89
C VAL A 160 -26.77 8.34 8.46
N ALA A 161 -28.00 7.84 8.28
CA ALA A 161 -28.57 7.51 6.98
C ALA A 161 -28.95 8.76 6.16
N ASP A 162 -29.19 9.90 6.82
CA ASP A 162 -29.76 11.11 6.21
C ASP A 162 -28.69 12.02 5.59
N TYR A 163 -27.42 11.73 5.83
CA TYR A 163 -26.31 12.51 5.30
C TYR A 163 -25.13 11.63 4.90
N ARG A 164 -24.22 12.20 4.13
CA ARG A 164 -22.94 11.58 3.80
C ARG A 164 -21.78 12.42 4.30
N VAL A 165 -20.69 11.74 4.63
CA VAL A 165 -19.43 12.37 5.02
C VAL A 165 -18.33 12.09 4.01
N VAL A 166 -17.32 12.95 3.98
CA VAL A 166 -16.06 12.69 3.27
C VAL A 166 -14.87 12.94 4.20
N SER A 167 -13.72 12.41 3.84
CA SER A 167 -12.50 12.36 4.63
C SER A 167 -11.36 13.06 3.91
N ILE A 168 -10.63 13.92 4.64
CA ILE A 168 -9.43 14.60 4.12
C ILE A 168 -8.25 14.28 5.02
N GLY A 169 -7.18 13.73 4.43
CA GLY A 169 -5.97 13.38 5.18
C GLY A 169 -6.13 12.20 6.15
N ILE A 170 -7.29 11.53 6.12
CA ILE A 170 -7.62 10.34 6.90
C ILE A 170 -8.31 9.32 5.98
N TYR A 171 -8.19 8.03 6.32
CA TYR A 171 -8.84 6.97 5.55
C TYR A 171 -10.36 7.00 5.74
N PRO A 172 -11.17 6.96 4.66
CA PRO A 172 -12.63 6.87 4.75
C PRO A 172 -13.12 5.62 5.48
N ALA A 173 -12.34 4.53 5.41
CA ALA A 173 -12.61 3.28 6.10
C ALA A 173 -12.77 3.46 7.62
N ILE A 174 -12.15 4.48 8.22
CA ILE A 174 -12.30 4.78 9.65
C ILE A 174 -13.73 5.28 9.93
N ALA A 175 -14.25 6.21 9.12
CA ALA A 175 -15.62 6.68 9.25
C ALA A 175 -16.62 5.54 8.95
N GLN A 176 -16.37 4.75 7.90
CA GLN A 176 -17.21 3.62 7.53
C GLN A 176 -17.28 2.55 8.63
N TYR A 177 -16.14 2.17 9.22
CA TYR A 177 -16.07 1.22 10.34
C TYR A 177 -16.90 1.70 11.53
N ASN A 178 -16.95 3.01 11.77
CA ASN A 178 -17.75 3.63 12.82
C ASN A 178 -19.22 3.88 12.45
N GLY A 179 -19.69 3.35 11.32
CA GLY A 179 -21.10 3.39 10.90
C GLY A 179 -21.53 4.67 10.18
N PHE A 180 -20.60 5.53 9.76
CA PHE A 180 -20.93 6.67 8.91
C PHE A 180 -21.07 6.24 7.45
N TYR A 181 -22.05 6.80 6.75
CA TYR A 181 -22.18 6.64 5.30
C TYR A 181 -21.28 7.66 4.59
N THR A 182 -20.39 7.20 3.73
CA THR A 182 -19.38 8.06 3.08
C THR A 182 -19.61 8.18 1.58
N LEU A 183 -19.21 9.31 0.99
CA LEU A 183 -19.08 9.42 -0.47
C LEU A 183 -17.73 8.91 -0.96
N ASP A 184 -16.71 9.05 -0.13
CA ASP A 184 -15.38 8.55 -0.42
C ASP A 184 -15.16 7.13 0.08
N THR A 185 -14.39 6.34 -0.66
CA THR A 185 -14.17 4.93 -0.35
C THR A 185 -12.95 4.37 -1.05
N TYR A 186 -12.42 3.28 -0.50
CA TYR A 186 -11.49 2.37 -1.17
C TYR A 186 -12.25 1.09 -1.50
N ASN A 187 -12.86 1.07 -2.68
CA ASN A 187 -13.68 -0.04 -3.16
C ASN A 187 -13.46 -0.21 -4.65
N ASN A 188 -13.35 -1.44 -5.14
CA ASN A 188 -13.18 -1.73 -6.56
C ASN A 188 -14.52 -1.98 -7.28
N PHE A 189 -15.65 -1.88 -6.56
CA PHE A 189 -16.97 -2.20 -7.08
C PHE A 189 -17.94 -1.02 -6.91
N TYR A 190 -18.00 -0.17 -7.93
CA TYR A 190 -18.97 0.92 -8.06
C TYR A 190 -19.10 1.36 -9.52
N PRO A 191 -20.22 1.98 -9.95
CA PRO A 191 -20.40 2.42 -11.32
C PRO A 191 -19.37 3.49 -11.73
N LEU A 192 -18.84 3.40 -12.95
CA LEU A 192 -17.92 4.40 -13.48
C LEU A 192 -18.53 5.81 -13.49
N SER A 193 -19.85 5.92 -13.71
CA SER A 193 -20.60 7.18 -13.61
C SER A 193 -20.46 7.85 -12.25
N TYR A 194 -20.43 7.07 -11.15
CA TYR A 194 -20.18 7.60 -9.82
C TYR A 194 -18.78 8.22 -9.70
N LYS A 195 -17.76 7.59 -10.31
CA LYS A 195 -16.38 8.14 -10.35
C LYS A 195 -16.36 9.52 -10.97
N TYR A 196 -17.10 9.72 -12.07
CA TYR A 196 -17.16 11.00 -12.77
C TYR A 196 -17.88 12.07 -11.96
N GLU A 197 -18.98 11.73 -11.28
CA GLU A 197 -19.65 12.68 -10.38
C GLU A 197 -18.77 13.03 -9.17
N PHE A 198 -18.05 12.06 -8.60
CA PHE A 198 -17.12 12.30 -7.50
C PHE A 198 -15.93 13.17 -7.97
N ARG A 199 -15.40 12.93 -9.17
CA ARG A 199 -14.28 13.68 -9.74
C ARG A 199 -14.54 15.19 -9.76
N LYS A 200 -15.77 15.60 -10.09
CA LYS A 200 -16.19 17.01 -10.12
C LYS A 200 -16.00 17.71 -8.76
N ILE A 201 -16.07 16.97 -7.65
CA ILE A 201 -15.81 17.52 -6.29
C ILE A 201 -14.37 18.04 -6.17
N ILE A 202 -13.41 17.32 -6.77
CA ILE A 202 -11.97 17.57 -6.61
C ILE A 202 -11.28 18.06 -7.88
N GLU A 203 -12.04 18.43 -8.92
CA GLU A 203 -11.48 18.70 -10.25
C GLU A 203 -10.38 19.78 -10.25
N ARG A 204 -10.57 20.85 -9.49
CA ARG A 204 -9.59 21.93 -9.33
C ARG A 204 -8.35 21.48 -8.56
N GLU A 205 -8.48 20.54 -7.62
CA GLU A 205 -7.31 19.91 -6.98
C GLU A 205 -6.52 19.06 -7.98
N LEU A 206 -7.21 18.32 -8.85
CA LEU A 206 -6.55 17.51 -9.89
C LEU A 206 -5.82 18.39 -10.93
N GLU A 207 -6.35 19.56 -11.26
CA GLU A 207 -5.68 20.53 -12.14
C GLU A 207 -4.35 21.04 -11.58
N LYS A 208 -4.27 21.23 -10.26
CA LYS A 208 -3.05 21.69 -9.58
C LYS A 208 -1.91 20.67 -9.59
N SER A 209 -2.19 19.37 -9.74
CA SER A 209 -1.17 18.33 -9.65
C SER A 209 -1.41 17.16 -10.61
N LYS A 210 -0.56 17.09 -11.63
CA LYS A 210 -0.54 16.00 -12.62
C LYS A 210 -0.44 14.63 -11.95
N THR A 211 0.29 14.50 -10.84
CA THR A 211 0.48 13.23 -10.14
C THR A 211 -0.82 12.68 -9.56
N ILE A 212 -1.61 13.50 -8.86
CA ILE A 212 -2.89 13.04 -8.30
C ILE A 212 -3.96 12.90 -9.39
N ARG A 213 -3.93 13.75 -10.43
CA ARG A 213 -4.81 13.61 -11.60
C ARG A 213 -4.63 12.28 -12.30
N THR A 214 -3.40 11.98 -12.71
CA THR A 214 -3.06 10.68 -13.32
C THR A 214 -3.47 9.53 -12.41
N TYR A 215 -3.19 9.62 -11.10
CA TYR A 215 -3.56 8.57 -10.17
C TYR A 215 -5.08 8.37 -10.06
N PHE A 216 -5.84 9.44 -9.87
CA PHE A 216 -7.30 9.35 -9.74
C PHE A 216 -7.94 8.90 -11.05
N ASP A 217 -7.54 9.48 -12.19
CA ASP A 217 -8.17 9.20 -13.48
C ASP A 217 -7.86 7.77 -13.95
N GLU A 218 -6.60 7.32 -13.84
CA GLU A 218 -6.17 6.00 -14.34
C GLU A 218 -6.40 4.85 -13.35
N TRP A 219 -6.60 5.12 -12.06
CA TRP A 219 -6.83 4.06 -11.06
C TRP A 219 -8.23 4.14 -10.46
N GLY A 220 -9.02 3.07 -10.64
CA GLY A 220 -10.43 3.00 -10.23
C GLY A 220 -10.65 2.59 -8.77
N GLY A 221 -9.62 2.23 -8.00
CA GLY A 221 -9.85 1.64 -6.67
C GLY A 221 -10.28 2.64 -5.59
N ARG A 222 -9.96 3.94 -5.72
CA ARG A 222 -10.25 4.94 -4.68
C ARG A 222 -10.97 6.17 -5.23
N CYS A 223 -12.11 6.47 -4.62
CA CYS A 223 -12.71 7.80 -4.64
C CYS A 223 -12.38 8.47 -3.31
N TYR A 224 -11.24 9.16 -3.20
CA TYR A 224 -10.86 9.93 -2.00
C TYR A 224 -10.85 11.41 -2.34
N ILE A 225 -11.06 12.27 -1.34
CA ILE A 225 -10.81 13.71 -1.50
C ILE A 225 -9.30 13.96 -1.53
N PHE A 226 -8.70 13.77 -2.72
CA PHE A 226 -7.30 14.10 -2.96
C PHE A 226 -7.12 15.60 -3.07
N THR A 227 -6.08 16.11 -2.43
CA THR A 227 -5.67 17.51 -2.51
C THR A 227 -4.27 17.60 -3.07
N ALA A 228 -3.96 18.70 -3.76
CA ALA A 228 -2.63 18.92 -4.31
C ALA A 228 -1.57 19.02 -3.21
N GLU A 229 -1.92 19.60 -2.06
CA GLU A 229 -1.01 19.82 -0.93
C GLU A 229 -0.71 18.54 -0.12
N LEU A 230 -1.66 17.59 -0.03
CA LEU A 230 -1.45 16.32 0.68
C LEU A 230 -1.05 15.18 -0.26
N GLY A 231 -1.32 15.31 -1.56
CA GLY A 231 -1.02 14.31 -2.57
C GLY A 231 -1.76 13.00 -2.30
N LYS A 232 -1.02 11.88 -2.34
CA LYS A 232 -1.54 10.52 -2.09
C LYS A 232 -1.39 10.07 -0.62
N ARG A 233 -1.26 11.01 0.32
CA ARG A 233 -1.11 10.71 1.75
C ARG A 233 -2.44 10.94 2.47
N TYR A 234 -2.80 10.02 3.36
CA TYR A 234 -4.11 9.95 4.02
C TYR A 234 -4.00 9.39 5.45
N MET A 235 -2.82 9.49 6.05
CA MET A 235 -2.54 9.05 7.42
C MET A 235 -1.84 10.20 8.17
N PHE A 236 -2.55 11.31 8.34
CA PHE A 236 -2.05 12.43 9.15
C PHE A 236 -2.53 12.24 10.59
N THR A 237 -1.63 11.86 11.48
CA THR A 237 -1.93 11.68 12.90
C THR A 237 -1.99 13.03 13.63
N LYS A 238 -2.43 13.02 14.90
CA LYS A 238 -2.48 14.21 15.77
C LYS A 238 -1.15 14.94 15.95
N GLN A 239 -0.02 14.30 15.65
CA GLN A 239 1.32 14.90 15.67
C GLN A 239 1.65 15.69 14.39
N SER A 240 0.83 15.60 13.36
CA SER A 240 1.07 16.31 12.10
C SER A 240 0.89 17.81 12.28
N LYS A 241 1.83 18.57 11.71
CA LYS A 241 1.76 20.04 11.60
C LYS A 241 1.27 20.50 10.22
N LYS A 242 0.82 19.57 9.37
CA LYS A 242 0.32 19.90 8.04
C LYS A 242 -1.00 20.65 8.14
N ARG A 243 -1.20 21.56 7.19
CA ARG A 243 -2.39 22.40 7.03
C ARG A 243 -2.68 22.52 5.55
N LEU A 244 -3.94 22.67 5.18
CA LEU A 244 -4.37 22.96 3.82
C LEU A 244 -4.55 24.45 3.66
N LYS A 245 -3.75 25.08 2.81
CA LYS A 245 -3.75 26.54 2.64
C LYS A 245 -4.61 26.99 1.47
N ASN A 246 -4.64 26.21 0.40
CA ASN A 246 -5.33 26.56 -0.84
C ASN A 246 -6.11 25.35 -1.33
N LEU A 247 -7.06 24.91 -0.52
CA LEU A 247 -8.02 23.89 -0.91
C LEU A 247 -9.04 24.50 -1.89
N GLN A 248 -9.40 23.78 -2.96
CA GLN A 248 -10.44 24.17 -3.91
C GLN A 248 -11.35 22.98 -4.22
N LEU A 249 -12.37 22.80 -3.39
CA LEU A 249 -13.43 21.80 -3.58
C LEU A 249 -14.66 22.43 -4.23
N ASN A 250 -15.30 21.66 -5.10
CA ASN A 250 -16.66 21.96 -5.56
C ASN A 250 -17.66 21.42 -4.53
N THR A 251 -17.96 22.23 -3.51
CA THR A 251 -18.85 21.86 -2.42
C THR A 251 -20.33 21.81 -2.82
N GLU A 252 -20.72 22.48 -3.90
CA GLU A 252 -22.06 22.35 -4.48
C GLU A 252 -22.27 20.95 -5.07
N GLN A 253 -21.28 20.42 -5.79
CA GLN A 253 -21.32 19.03 -6.23
C GLN A 253 -21.29 18.06 -5.05
N LEU A 254 -20.49 18.33 -4.01
CA LEU A 254 -20.44 17.52 -2.80
C LEU A 254 -21.83 17.41 -2.15
N LYS A 255 -22.55 18.53 -2.01
CA LYS A 255 -23.94 18.55 -1.52
C LYS A 255 -24.89 17.80 -2.43
N LYS A 256 -24.78 17.98 -3.74
CA LYS A 256 -25.63 17.30 -4.73
C LYS A 256 -25.53 15.78 -4.59
N MET A 257 -24.35 15.28 -4.23
CA MET A 257 -24.13 13.85 -3.94
C MET A 257 -24.57 13.44 -2.52
N GLY A 258 -25.06 14.36 -1.68
CA GLY A 258 -25.53 14.11 -0.31
C GLY A 258 -24.50 14.40 0.79
N GLY A 259 -23.33 14.95 0.44
CA GLY A 259 -22.29 15.30 1.39
C GLY A 259 -22.68 16.49 2.27
N ARG A 260 -22.56 16.32 3.59
CA ARG A 260 -22.88 17.38 4.58
C ARG A 260 -21.71 17.72 5.50
N TYR A 261 -20.84 16.75 5.76
CA TYR A 261 -19.70 16.93 6.67
C TYR A 261 -18.41 16.43 6.05
N ILE A 262 -17.31 17.07 6.45
CA ILE A 262 -15.95 16.66 6.13
C ILE A 262 -15.21 16.35 7.43
N PHE A 263 -14.67 15.15 7.54
CA PHE A 263 -13.76 14.74 8.60
C PHE A 263 -12.34 14.96 8.10
N SER A 264 -11.72 16.07 8.53
CA SER A 264 -10.36 16.39 8.14
C SER A 264 -9.38 16.08 9.27
N ALA A 265 -8.27 15.38 8.97
CA ALA A 265 -7.18 15.18 9.93
C ALA A 265 -6.22 16.37 10.02
N VAL A 266 -6.38 17.35 9.13
CA VAL A 266 -5.59 18.59 9.11
C VAL A 266 -6.52 19.80 9.02
N PRO A 267 -6.16 20.94 9.61
CA PRO A 267 -6.96 22.15 9.46
C PRO A 267 -6.88 22.69 8.03
N ILE A 268 -8.00 23.27 7.58
CA ILE A 268 -8.18 23.95 6.30
C ILE A 268 -8.21 25.45 6.58
N ASP A 269 -7.16 26.15 6.18
CA ASP A 269 -6.98 27.59 6.44
C ASP A 269 -7.95 28.43 5.60
N ASN A 270 -8.23 28.02 4.35
CA ASN A 270 -9.18 28.68 3.46
C ASN A 270 -10.57 28.01 3.42
N ALA A 271 -11.02 27.45 4.55
CA ALA A 271 -12.29 26.73 4.64
C ALA A 271 -13.50 27.56 4.14
N ALA A 272 -13.54 28.85 4.50
CA ALA A 272 -14.64 29.74 4.14
C ALA A 272 -14.78 29.93 2.62
N GLU A 273 -13.67 30.00 1.88
CA GLU A 273 -13.65 30.12 0.41
C GLU A 273 -14.22 28.88 -0.29
N ASN A 274 -14.21 27.73 0.40
CA ASN A 274 -14.77 26.47 -0.07
C ASN A 274 -16.23 26.29 0.35
N GLY A 275 -16.87 27.27 1.01
CA GLY A 275 -18.20 27.08 1.58
C GLY A 275 -18.21 26.11 2.77
N LEU A 276 -17.10 25.99 3.49
CA LEU A 276 -16.98 25.15 4.68
C LEU A 276 -16.97 26.01 5.94
N VAL A 277 -17.58 25.49 7.01
CA VAL A 277 -17.50 26.07 8.36
C VAL A 277 -16.89 25.04 9.28
N LEU A 278 -15.84 25.42 10.01
CA LEU A 278 -15.32 24.59 11.09
C LEU A 278 -16.37 24.56 12.20
N ASP A 279 -16.93 23.38 12.44
CA ASP A 279 -18.01 23.17 13.40
C ASP A 279 -17.42 22.84 14.78
N ARG A 280 -16.55 21.81 14.84
CA ARG A 280 -15.88 21.39 16.08
C ARG A 280 -14.54 20.68 15.81
N VAL A 281 -13.65 20.67 16.79
CA VAL A 281 -12.42 19.88 16.77
C VAL A 281 -12.50 18.81 17.86
N PHE A 282 -12.21 17.57 17.48
CA PHE A 282 -12.19 16.41 18.36
C PHE A 282 -10.77 15.89 18.51
N THR A 283 -10.33 15.72 19.75
CA THR A 283 -9.03 15.16 20.11
C THR A 283 -9.21 14.13 21.20
N SER A 284 -8.43 13.05 21.15
CA SER A 284 -8.44 12.03 22.20
C SER A 284 -7.05 11.43 22.39
N ASP A 285 -6.68 11.18 23.64
CA ASP A 285 -5.42 10.52 24.00
C ASP A 285 -5.41 9.05 23.59
N GLU A 286 -6.58 8.41 23.53
CA GLU A 286 -6.75 7.01 23.09
C GLU A 286 -6.76 6.85 21.56
N SER A 287 -6.80 7.96 20.80
CA SER A 287 -6.90 7.95 19.33
C SER A 287 -5.62 8.46 18.66
N ALA A 288 -5.41 8.05 17.41
CA ALA A 288 -4.31 8.56 16.58
C ALA A 288 -4.60 9.94 15.95
N TRP A 289 -5.83 10.46 16.06
CA TRP A 289 -6.32 11.54 15.21
C TRP A 289 -6.72 12.80 15.98
N THR A 290 -6.49 13.94 15.33
CA THR A 290 -7.24 15.17 15.59
C THR A 290 -8.22 15.34 14.45
N ILE A 291 -9.52 15.32 14.72
CA ILE A 291 -10.55 15.47 13.69
C ILE A 291 -11.13 16.88 13.72
N TYR A 292 -10.90 17.61 12.64
CA TYR A 292 -11.56 18.88 12.37
C TYR A 292 -12.85 18.58 11.60
N LEU A 293 -13.98 18.72 12.29
CA LEU A 293 -15.30 18.54 11.70
C LEU A 293 -15.70 19.82 10.98
N TYR A 294 -15.79 19.75 9.65
CA TYR A 294 -16.32 20.85 8.85
C TYR A 294 -17.73 20.52 8.37
N LYS A 295 -18.62 21.51 8.44
CA LYS A 295 -19.94 21.46 7.83
C LYS A 295 -19.91 22.17 6.48
N VAL A 296 -20.54 21.57 5.48
CA VAL A 296 -20.74 22.19 4.17
C VAL A 296 -21.94 23.14 4.28
N LYS A 297 -21.73 24.45 4.07
CA LYS A 297 -22.80 25.46 4.01
C LYS A 297 -23.63 25.21 2.79
#